data_AF-A0A9J7EHQ3-F1
#
_entry.id   AF-A0A9J7EHQ3-F1
#
_cell.length_a   1.000
_cell.length_b   1.000
_cell.length_c   1.000
_cell.angle_alpha   90.00
_cell.angle_beta   90.00
_cell.angle_gamma   90.00
#
_symmetry.space_group_name_H-M   'P 1'
#
loop_
_entity.id
_entity.type
_entity.pdbx_description
1 polymer ?
#
loop_
_entity_poly.entity_id
_entity_poly.type
_entity_poly.pdbx_seq_one_letter_code
_entity_poly.pdbx_strand_id
1 'polypeptide(L)'
;MTCSYVDNEPKAYYLGSLSLQRDISKNYNPTSWSVNGADTIEDVLRRLCPKLNMSKRIPVKDCKGVKIFDFELFYPHYYLELDEIFQPPSERFDLHRPYTYHMWNFLSHNMTIYKGTVYQILAKTFCPTIYDTYRHEFYADTVKVEEKVIKN
;
A
#
# COMPACT_ATOMS: atom_id res chain seq x y z
N MET A 1 -8.16 6.09 -2.49
CA MET A 1 -7.27 7.10 -3.13
C MET A 1 -5.86 6.84 -2.63
N THR A 2 -4.87 6.69 -3.52
CA THR A 2 -3.47 6.52 -3.10
C THR A 2 -2.80 7.89 -3.05
N CYS A 3 -2.38 8.35 -1.87
CA CYS A 3 -1.55 9.55 -1.71
C CYS A 3 -0.09 9.08 -1.60
N SER A 4 0.76 9.46 -2.54
CA SER A 4 2.16 9.02 -2.60
C SER A 4 3.10 10.20 -2.75
N TYR A 5 4.26 10.12 -2.11
CA TYR A 5 5.39 10.95 -2.42
C TYR A 5 6.10 10.39 -3.66
N VAL A 6 6.40 11.22 -4.65
CA VAL A 6 7.09 10.80 -5.88
C VAL A 6 8.58 11.09 -5.72
N ASP A 7 9.37 10.05 -5.47
CA ASP A 7 10.83 10.13 -5.52
C ASP A 7 11.32 10.02 -6.98
N ASN A 8 12.15 10.98 -7.40
CA ASN A 8 12.73 11.06 -8.75
C ASN A 8 14.08 10.33 -8.83
N GLU A 9 14.11 9.00 -8.72
CA GLU A 9 15.32 8.22 -9.02
C GLU A 9 15.13 7.24 -10.18
N PRO A 10 15.88 7.41 -11.29
CA PRO A 10 16.01 6.35 -12.29
C PRO A 10 17.39 5.68 -12.19
N LYS A 11 17.39 4.33 -12.28
CA LYS A 11 18.28 3.47 -13.13
C LYS A 11 18.67 2.15 -12.44
N ALA A 12 17.78 1.15 -12.47
CA ALA A 12 18.16 -0.28 -12.40
C ALA A 12 16.99 -1.21 -12.80
N TYR A 13 16.46 -1.13 -14.04
CA TYR A 13 15.18 -1.80 -14.37
C TYR A 13 15.14 -2.66 -15.63
N TYR A 14 16.20 -2.66 -16.47
CA TYR A 14 16.12 -3.27 -17.81
C TYR A 14 16.00 -4.80 -17.83
N LEU A 15 16.70 -5.53 -16.94
CA LEU A 15 16.61 -7.00 -16.91
C LEU A 15 15.27 -7.47 -16.32
N GLY A 16 14.77 -6.78 -15.28
CA GLY A 16 13.46 -7.06 -14.71
C GLY A 16 12.31 -6.81 -15.69
N SER A 17 12.37 -5.70 -16.44
CA SER A 17 11.32 -5.34 -17.39
C SER A 17 11.22 -6.30 -18.58
N LEU A 18 12.36 -6.75 -19.13
CA LEU A 18 12.38 -7.74 -20.23
C LEU A 18 11.83 -9.11 -19.81
N SER A 19 12.18 -9.57 -18.62
CA SER A 19 11.61 -10.81 -18.06
C SER A 19 10.11 -10.68 -17.85
N LEU A 20 9.66 -9.58 -17.24
CA LEU A 20 8.24 -9.31 -17.00
C LEU A 20 7.42 -9.29 -18.30
N GLN A 21 7.90 -8.58 -19.33
CA GLN A 21 7.20 -8.51 -20.61
C GLN A 21 7.06 -9.89 -21.27
N ARG A 22 8.10 -10.73 -21.20
CA ARG A 22 8.08 -12.09 -21.76
C ARG A 22 7.12 -13.00 -21.01
N ASP A 23 7.07 -12.93 -19.69
CA ASP A 23 6.16 -13.77 -18.91
C ASP A 23 4.71 -13.34 -19.08
N ILE A 24 4.41 -12.04 -19.04
CA ILE A 24 3.05 -11.53 -19.34
C ILE A 24 2.64 -11.99 -20.75
N SER A 25 3.50 -11.83 -21.75
CA SER A 25 3.17 -12.23 -23.14
C SER A 25 2.89 -13.72 -23.31
N LYS A 26 3.48 -14.58 -22.48
CA LYS A 26 3.32 -16.05 -22.57
C LYS A 26 2.17 -16.58 -21.73
N ASN A 27 1.96 -15.98 -20.56
CA ASN A 27 1.06 -16.48 -19.53
C ASN A 27 -0.17 -15.57 -19.33
N TYR A 28 -0.41 -14.63 -20.25
CA TYR A 28 -1.55 -13.74 -20.19
C TYR A 28 -2.85 -14.52 -20.01
N ASN A 29 -3.61 -14.17 -18.98
CA ASN A 29 -4.89 -14.78 -18.68
C ASN A 29 -5.96 -13.68 -18.51
N PRO A 30 -6.88 -13.48 -19.46
CA PRO A 30 -7.85 -12.40 -19.41
C PRO A 30 -8.85 -12.52 -18.24
N THR A 31 -8.97 -13.69 -17.61
CA THR A 31 -9.90 -13.91 -16.49
C THR A 31 -9.23 -13.84 -15.12
N SER A 32 -7.90 -13.73 -15.06
CA SER A 32 -7.15 -13.64 -13.81
C SER A 32 -6.28 -12.39 -13.77
N TRP A 33 -6.75 -11.38 -13.02
CA TRP A 33 -6.03 -10.11 -12.87
C TRP A 33 -4.66 -10.29 -12.20
N SER A 34 -4.56 -11.12 -11.16
CA SER A 34 -3.32 -11.30 -10.41
C SER A 34 -2.23 -11.96 -11.25
N VAL A 35 -2.61 -12.92 -12.10
CA VAL A 35 -1.69 -13.61 -13.03
C VAL A 35 -1.06 -12.62 -13.99
N ASN A 36 -1.76 -11.59 -14.45
CA ASN A 36 -1.20 -10.60 -15.37
C ASN A 36 -0.36 -9.51 -14.68
N GLY A 37 -0.35 -9.48 -13.34
CA GLY A 37 0.28 -8.44 -12.54
C GLY A 37 1.16 -9.01 -11.44
N ALA A 38 0.63 -9.01 -10.21
CA ALA A 38 1.38 -9.36 -9.00
C ALA A 38 2.03 -10.74 -9.08
N ASP A 39 1.29 -11.78 -9.46
CA ASP A 39 1.82 -13.15 -9.49
C ASP A 39 2.96 -13.28 -10.50
N THR A 40 2.83 -12.68 -11.69
CA THR A 40 3.90 -12.68 -12.69
C THR A 40 5.14 -11.92 -12.18
N ILE A 41 4.95 -10.78 -11.51
CA ILE A 41 6.07 -10.04 -10.91
C ILE A 41 6.78 -10.92 -9.88
N GLU A 42 6.04 -11.60 -9.00
CA GLU A 42 6.61 -12.54 -8.03
C GLU A 42 7.38 -13.68 -8.69
N ASP A 43 6.83 -14.28 -9.76
CA ASP A 43 7.47 -15.38 -10.48
C ASP A 43 8.77 -14.96 -11.18
N VAL A 44 8.81 -13.75 -11.74
CA VAL A 44 10.05 -13.14 -12.26
C VAL A 44 11.03 -12.91 -11.12
N LEU A 45 10.59 -12.34 -10.00
CA LEU A 45 11.44 -12.08 -8.84
C LEU A 45 12.01 -13.36 -8.24
N ARG A 46 11.25 -14.46 -8.11
CA ARG A 46 11.76 -15.75 -7.64
C ARG A 46 12.89 -16.30 -8.51
N ARG A 47 12.84 -16.07 -9.83
CA ARG A 47 13.90 -16.51 -10.78
C ARG A 47 15.12 -15.57 -10.77
N LEU A 48 14.92 -14.27 -10.59
CA LEU A 48 16.00 -13.30 -10.49
C LEU A 48 16.68 -13.32 -9.12
N CYS A 49 15.92 -13.65 -8.07
CA CYS A 49 16.30 -13.63 -6.67
C CYS A 49 15.91 -14.94 -5.96
N PRO A 50 16.61 -16.07 -6.18
CA PRO A 50 16.22 -17.35 -5.59
C PRO A 50 16.22 -17.39 -4.05
N LYS A 51 16.96 -16.48 -3.41
CA LYS A 51 17.02 -16.33 -1.94
C LYS A 51 15.90 -15.43 -1.39
N LEU A 52 15.11 -14.80 -2.25
CA LEU A 52 13.99 -13.97 -1.86
C LEU A 52 12.92 -14.85 -1.22
N ASN A 53 12.69 -14.61 0.06
CA ASN A 53 11.56 -15.20 0.77
C ASN A 53 10.44 -14.17 0.83
N MET A 54 9.47 -14.29 -0.08
CA MET A 54 8.31 -13.40 -0.19
C MET A 54 7.51 -13.34 1.12
N SER A 55 7.46 -14.44 1.88
CA SER A 55 6.75 -14.51 3.16
C SER A 55 7.46 -13.78 4.30
N LYS A 56 8.78 -13.59 4.21
CA LYS A 56 9.56 -13.02 5.31
C LYS A 56 9.68 -11.50 5.27
N ARG A 57 9.14 -10.79 4.26
CA ARG A 57 9.18 -9.32 4.12
C ARG A 57 10.58 -8.69 4.32
N ILE A 58 11.65 -9.47 4.21
CA ILE A 58 13.03 -9.01 4.42
C ILE A 58 13.64 -8.68 3.06
N PRO A 59 14.20 -7.46 2.88
CA PRO A 59 14.98 -7.13 1.69
C PRO A 59 16.16 -8.09 1.51
N VAL A 60 16.30 -8.65 0.31
CA VAL A 60 17.45 -9.51 -0.03
C VAL A 60 18.49 -8.70 -0.79
N LYS A 61 19.73 -8.76 -0.31
CA LYS A 61 20.90 -8.25 -1.04
C LYS A 61 21.27 -9.31 -2.10
N ASP A 62 21.64 -8.87 -3.31
CA ASP A 62 22.05 -9.69 -4.47
C ASP A 62 20.93 -10.28 -5.35
N CYS A 63 20.18 -9.37 -5.99
CA CYS A 63 19.03 -9.66 -6.84
C CYS A 63 19.27 -9.38 -8.34
N LYS A 64 20.44 -9.75 -8.88
CA LYS A 64 20.83 -9.55 -10.30
C LYS A 64 20.53 -8.14 -10.85
N GLY A 65 20.76 -7.11 -10.02
CA GLY A 65 20.51 -5.71 -10.38
C GLY A 65 19.09 -5.19 -10.09
N VAL A 66 18.20 -6.01 -9.50
CA VAL A 66 16.91 -5.54 -8.96
C VAL A 66 17.08 -5.16 -7.50
N LYS A 67 16.61 -3.95 -7.13
CA LYS A 67 16.52 -3.53 -5.73
C LYS A 67 15.14 -3.87 -5.20
N ILE A 68 15.09 -4.65 -4.13
CA ILE A 68 13.85 -4.98 -3.43
C ILE A 68 13.78 -4.14 -2.17
N PHE A 69 12.69 -3.40 -2.04
CA PHE A 69 12.42 -2.57 -0.87
C PHE A 69 11.57 -3.32 0.15
N ASP A 70 11.61 -2.84 1.39
CA ASP A 70 10.73 -3.34 2.44
C ASP A 70 9.26 -3.02 2.10
N PHE A 71 8.38 -3.96 2.42
CA PHE A 71 6.94 -3.83 2.24
C PHE A 71 6.39 -2.63 3.02
N GLU A 72 6.90 -2.37 4.22
CA GLU A 72 6.43 -1.26 5.08
C GLU A 72 6.63 0.12 4.44
N LEU A 73 7.53 0.25 3.45
CA LEU A 73 7.74 1.50 2.72
C LEU A 73 6.61 1.82 1.73
N PHE A 74 5.82 0.83 1.33
CA PHE A 74 4.74 0.99 0.33
C PHE A 74 3.36 0.62 0.87
N TYR A 75 3.33 -0.27 1.86
CA TYR A 75 2.11 -0.78 2.47
C TYR A 75 2.31 -0.84 3.99
N PRO A 76 2.44 0.33 4.64
CA PRO A 76 2.62 0.40 6.09
C PRO A 76 1.45 -0.23 6.88
N HIS A 77 0.27 -0.32 6.27
CA HIS A 77 -0.86 -1.09 6.79
C HIS A 77 -1.26 -2.15 5.76
N TYR A 78 -1.36 -3.40 6.22
CA TYR A 78 -1.86 -4.50 5.41
C TYR A 78 -3.38 -4.37 5.20
N TYR A 79 -3.94 -5.04 4.20
CA TYR A 79 -5.38 -4.94 3.93
C TYR A 79 -6.26 -5.42 5.09
N LEU A 80 -5.73 -6.31 5.96
CA LEU A 80 -6.41 -6.78 7.18
C LEU A 80 -6.38 -5.74 8.32
N GLU A 81 -5.51 -4.73 8.21
CA GLU A 81 -5.31 -3.66 9.19
C GLU A 81 -5.98 -2.36 8.73
N LEU A 82 -6.88 -2.44 7.74
CA LEU A 82 -7.54 -1.29 7.12
C LEU A 82 -8.20 -0.36 8.14
N ASP A 83 -8.81 -0.94 9.18
CA ASP A 83 -9.50 -0.19 10.23
C ASP A 83 -8.56 0.79 10.95
N GLU A 84 -7.28 0.47 11.12
CA GLU A 84 -6.30 1.35 11.80
C GLU A 84 -6.16 2.70 11.10
N ILE A 85 -6.32 2.72 9.77
CA ILE A 85 -6.24 3.96 8.98
C ILE A 85 -7.44 4.88 9.26
N PHE A 86 -8.56 4.33 9.70
CA PHE A 86 -9.77 5.09 10.05
C PHE A 86 -9.90 5.33 11.56
N GLN A 87 -8.82 5.09 12.32
CA GLN A 87 -8.70 5.42 13.74
C GLN A 87 -7.70 6.57 13.96
N PRO A 88 -7.67 7.19 15.15
CA PRO A 88 -6.60 8.10 15.54
C PRO A 88 -5.21 7.44 15.43
N PRO A 89 -4.15 8.20 15.11
CA PRO A 89 -2.80 7.65 14.95
C PRO A 89 -2.33 6.97 16.24
N SER A 90 -1.82 5.74 16.09
CA SER A 90 -1.16 5.02 17.18
C SER A 90 0.30 5.46 17.34
N GLU A 91 0.99 5.00 18.38
CA GLU A 91 2.42 5.25 18.58
C GLU A 91 3.31 4.71 17.45
N ARG A 92 2.80 3.77 16.64
CA ARG A 92 3.52 3.19 15.49
C ARG A 92 3.34 4.02 14.21
N PHE A 93 2.42 4.98 14.20
CA PHE A 93 2.16 5.80 13.03
C PHE A 93 3.32 6.78 12.80
N ASP A 94 4.02 6.60 11.67
CA ASP A 94 5.06 7.50 11.22
C ASP A 94 4.67 8.08 9.86
N LEU A 95 4.31 9.37 9.84
CA LEU A 95 3.81 10.08 8.67
C LEU A 95 4.80 10.14 7.50
N HIS A 96 6.11 10.06 7.77
CA HIS A 96 7.16 10.35 6.78
C HIS A 96 8.05 9.16 6.45
N ARG A 97 7.94 8.04 7.17
CA ARG A 97 8.71 6.83 6.87
C ARG A 97 8.26 6.12 5.58
N PRO A 98 6.96 5.90 5.32
CA PRO A 98 6.53 5.25 4.08
C PRO A 98 6.59 6.20 2.88
N TYR A 99 6.93 5.67 1.70
CA TYR A 99 6.83 6.41 0.44
C TYR A 99 5.39 6.60 -0.03
N THR A 100 4.51 5.66 0.33
CA THR A 100 3.11 5.70 -0.04
C THR A 100 2.23 5.04 1.01
N TYR A 101 1.01 5.54 1.10
CA TYR A 101 -0.08 4.91 1.84
C TYR A 101 -1.10 4.41 0.82
N HIS A 102 -1.10 3.09 0.62
CA HIS A 102 -2.04 2.44 -0.27
C HIS A 102 -3.43 2.32 0.36
N MET A 103 -4.46 2.59 -0.44
CA MET A 103 -5.85 2.44 0.00
C MET A 103 -6.66 1.54 -0.89
N TRP A 104 -7.20 0.48 -0.28
CA TRP A 104 -8.02 -0.52 -0.93
C TRP A 104 -9.44 0.00 -1.11
N ASN A 105 -9.71 0.75 -2.17
CA ASN A 105 -11.03 1.34 -2.44
C ASN A 105 -12.17 0.32 -2.31
N PHE A 106 -11.98 -0.92 -2.80
CA PHE A 106 -12.98 -1.98 -2.68
C PHE A 106 -13.36 -2.28 -1.23
N LEU A 107 -12.38 -2.25 -0.31
CA LEU A 107 -12.60 -2.51 1.11
C LEU A 107 -13.04 -1.24 1.86
N SER A 108 -12.60 -0.06 1.43
CA SER A 108 -12.77 1.19 2.17
C SER A 108 -13.94 2.08 1.71
N HIS A 109 -14.64 1.73 0.63
CA HIS A 109 -15.63 2.61 -0.01
C HIS A 109 -16.80 3.04 0.91
N ASN A 110 -17.16 2.23 1.90
CA ASN A 110 -18.23 2.52 2.85
C ASN A 110 -17.74 3.02 4.22
N MET A 111 -16.43 3.26 4.37
CA MET A 111 -15.87 3.71 5.65
C MET A 111 -16.05 5.22 5.81
N THR A 112 -16.52 5.63 6.98
CA THR A 112 -16.65 7.05 7.32
C THR A 112 -15.30 7.60 7.77
N ILE A 113 -14.91 8.77 7.25
CA ILE A 113 -13.69 9.45 7.64
C ILE A 113 -14.02 10.45 8.75
N TYR A 114 -13.49 10.18 9.93
CA TYR A 114 -13.63 11.06 11.09
C TYR A 114 -12.44 12.01 11.22
N LYS A 115 -12.69 13.14 11.87
CA LYS A 115 -11.64 14.10 12.23
C LYS A 115 -10.63 13.45 13.17
N GLY A 116 -9.35 13.70 12.94
CA GLY A 116 -8.23 13.19 13.73
C GLY A 116 -7.76 11.77 13.35
N THR A 117 -8.39 11.14 12.35
CA THR A 117 -7.98 9.81 11.89
C THR A 117 -6.71 9.86 11.04
N VAL A 118 -5.99 8.74 10.97
CA VAL A 118 -4.82 8.60 10.09
C VAL A 118 -5.15 8.97 8.64
N TYR A 119 -6.27 8.49 8.10
CA TYR A 119 -6.71 8.83 6.73
C TYR A 119 -6.86 10.33 6.52
N GLN A 120 -7.48 11.03 7.48
CA GLN A 120 -7.65 12.47 7.40
C GLN A 120 -6.29 13.18 7.38
N ILE A 121 -5.37 12.78 8.28
CA ILE A 121 -4.03 13.37 8.39
C ILE A 121 -3.26 13.17 7.08
N LEU A 122 -3.31 11.98 6.51
CA LEU A 122 -2.65 11.65 5.25
C LEU A 122 -3.21 12.46 4.07
N ALA A 123 -4.53 12.50 3.93
CA ALA A 123 -5.18 13.25 2.86
C ALA A 123 -4.87 14.75 2.94
N LYS A 124 -4.93 15.33 4.15
CA LYS A 124 -4.57 16.73 4.39
C LYS A 124 -3.12 17.04 4.05
N THR A 125 -2.22 16.11 4.34
CA THR A 125 -0.77 16.31 4.18
C THR A 125 -0.31 16.11 2.74
N PHE A 126 -0.73 15.01 2.11
CA PHE A 126 -0.19 14.56 0.83
C PHE A 126 -1.14 14.76 -0.36
N CYS A 127 -2.42 15.05 -0.09
CA CYS A 127 -3.45 15.29 -1.10
C CYS A 127 -4.23 16.60 -0.82
N PRO A 128 -3.57 17.74 -0.55
CA PRO A 128 -4.21 18.95 -0.03
C PRO A 128 -5.32 19.49 -0.93
N THR A 129 -5.13 19.43 -2.26
CA THR A 129 -6.14 19.91 -3.22
C THR A 129 -7.47 19.13 -3.09
N ILE A 130 -7.40 17.81 -2.98
CA ILE A 130 -8.59 16.97 -2.79
C ILE A 130 -9.19 17.22 -1.41
N TYR A 131 -8.35 17.24 -0.38
CA TYR A 131 -8.79 17.45 0.99
C TYR A 131 -9.56 18.77 1.14
N ASP A 132 -9.06 19.85 0.54
CA ASP A 132 -9.73 21.15 0.61
C ASP A 132 -11.00 21.21 -0.24
N THR A 133 -10.99 20.58 -1.43
CA THR A 133 -12.17 20.53 -2.31
C THR A 133 -13.33 19.77 -1.67
N TYR A 134 -13.04 18.62 -1.03
CA TYR A 134 -14.03 17.73 -0.43
C TYR A 134 -14.03 17.80 1.10
N ARG A 135 -13.67 18.96 1.67
CA ARG A 135 -13.43 19.12 3.11
C ARG A 135 -14.51 18.49 4.00
N HIS A 136 -15.78 18.65 3.66
CA HIS A 136 -16.89 18.12 4.46
C HIS A 136 -16.90 16.58 4.57
N GLU A 137 -16.31 15.85 3.62
CA GLU A 137 -16.18 14.39 3.66
C GLU A 137 -15.13 13.90 4.68
N PHE A 138 -14.24 14.79 5.14
CA PHE A 138 -13.12 14.48 6.04
C PHE A 138 -13.33 14.91 7.50
N TYR A 139 -14.54 15.36 7.85
CA TYR A 139 -14.84 16.02 9.13
C TYR A 139 -16.13 15.47 9.78
N ALA A 140 -16.40 14.17 9.68
CA ALA A 140 -17.44 13.59 10.52
C ALA A 140 -17.05 13.76 12.01
N ASP A 141 -17.99 14.22 12.83
CA ASP A 141 -17.68 14.79 14.15
C ASP A 141 -17.35 13.76 15.25
N THR A 142 -17.68 12.46 15.12
CA THR A 142 -17.28 11.43 16.11
C THR A 142 -17.29 9.98 15.60
N VAL A 143 -16.20 9.26 15.85
CA VAL A 143 -16.16 7.78 15.85
C VAL A 143 -17.12 7.29 16.94
N LYS A 144 -18.15 6.51 16.59
CA LYS A 144 -18.90 5.75 17.60
C LYS A 144 -17.99 4.64 18.12
N VAL A 145 -17.28 4.90 19.21
CA VAL A 145 -16.66 3.83 20.00
C VAL A 145 -17.81 3.07 20.62
N GLU A 146 -18.18 1.92 20.05
CA GLU A 146 -19.06 0.99 20.75
C GLU A 146 -18.32 0.53 22.01
N GLU A 147 -18.74 1.06 23.16
CA GLU A 147 -18.42 0.47 24.45
C GLU A 147 -18.88 -0.99 24.40
N LYS A 148 -17.94 -1.93 24.31
CA LYS A 148 -18.19 -3.32 24.69
C LYS A 148 -18.49 -3.32 26.18
N VAL A 149 -19.77 -3.14 26.51
CA VAL A 149 -20.29 -3.40 27.85
C VAL A 149 -20.07 -4.88 28.12
N ILE A 150 -19.05 -5.17 28.93
CA ILE A 150 -18.87 -6.45 29.58
C ILE A 150 -20.10 -6.66 30.45
N LYS A 151 -21.05 -7.49 30.01
CA LYS A 151 -22.09 -8.02 30.87
C LYS A 151 -21.46 -9.12 31.73
N ASN A 152 -21.34 -8.84 33.03
CA ASN A 152 -21.13 -9.85 34.07
C ASN A 152 -22.31 -10.83 34.12
#